data_AF-A0A430FUF7-F1
#
_entry.id   AF-A0A430FUF7-F1
#
_cell.length_a   1.000
_cell.length_b   1.000
_cell.length_c   1.000
_cell.angle_alpha   90.00
_cell.angle_beta   90.00
_cell.angle_gamma   90.00
#
_symmetry.space_group_name_H-M   'P 1'
#
loop_
_entity.id
_entity.type
_entity.pdbx_description
1 polymer ?
#
loop_
_entity_poly.entity_id
_entity_poly.type
_entity_poly.pdbx_seq_one_letter_code
_entity_poly.pdbx_strand_id
1 'polypeptide(L)'
;MTNDIEHEHTSDTDSDATGARQPVEHIGDGEAGHAVLAYLWRGFARYGSGGMHESDYRLIMDDDQWMMVRDLLQRYLAMDDLDDAVRAIRDREMQRLADSSQTDTEPEPTPPGLPQGWWTLLEAAYERLGDEEGLRRIYMCYIVTNRLPRPRKSPEATGLGLVIDPMHYVRKLKTLSGEHWSEDVRCMVRVHQRHYRDPMFAGWQLSYEALLRSERLSDAAWRYCRVRCLSRYASADEAVGLMSTMFDVVAERHAEEVCNLLLDSLRDADSPMLCEDSPERVEQVIAVLRKCLPYDADRVHAECERLHGMYRRRRQLRSALEALMGGWTQPMGPPVTCMPRHDYRLR
;
A
#
# COMPACT_ATOMS: atom_id res chain seq x y z
N MET A 1 -3.49 57.87 -69.45
CA MET A 1 -4.56 56.86 -69.44
C MET A 1 -3.86 55.52 -69.18
N THR A 2 -4.03 54.99 -67.96
CA THR A 2 -4.23 53.57 -67.58
C THR A 2 -3.79 52.49 -68.59
N ASN A 3 -3.15 51.37 -68.25
CA ASN A 3 -2.88 50.68 -66.98
C ASN A 3 -2.07 49.40 -67.31
N ASP A 4 -1.59 48.71 -66.25
CA ASP A 4 -1.31 47.27 -66.15
C ASP A 4 -0.04 46.68 -66.79
N ILE A 5 1.01 46.56 -65.96
CA ILE A 5 1.94 45.42 -65.98
C ILE A 5 2.15 45.00 -64.52
N GLU A 6 1.71 43.78 -64.20
CA GLU A 6 1.86 43.14 -62.91
C GLU A 6 3.35 42.89 -62.61
N HIS A 7 3.79 43.33 -61.43
CA HIS A 7 5.13 43.09 -60.90
C HIS A 7 5.15 41.78 -60.12
N GLU A 8 5.97 40.83 -60.59
CA GLU A 8 6.61 39.83 -59.73
C GLU A 8 7.47 40.56 -58.69
N HIS A 9 7.15 40.37 -57.41
CA HIS A 9 8.14 40.49 -56.35
C HIS A 9 7.97 39.34 -55.36
N THR A 10 8.90 38.41 -55.47
CA THR A 10 9.28 37.46 -54.44
C THR A 10 9.70 38.22 -53.17
N SER A 11 8.96 38.02 -52.09
CA SER A 11 9.43 38.30 -50.73
C SER A 11 9.24 37.05 -49.88
N ASP A 12 10.33 36.32 -49.71
CA ASP A 12 10.54 35.44 -48.56
C ASP A 12 10.42 36.29 -47.28
N THR A 13 9.47 35.95 -46.42
CA THR A 13 9.58 36.24 -44.98
C THR A 13 8.68 35.28 -44.21
N ASP A 14 9.37 34.41 -43.47
CA ASP A 14 9.02 33.79 -42.21
C ASP A 14 7.60 33.24 -42.03
N SER A 15 7.55 31.91 -42.13
CA SER A 15 6.51 31.07 -41.54
C SER A 15 6.37 31.38 -40.05
N ASP A 16 5.34 32.14 -39.72
CA ASP A 16 4.84 32.31 -38.36
C ASP A 16 4.22 30.97 -37.92
N ALA A 17 5.09 30.05 -37.50
CA ALA A 17 4.72 28.84 -36.80
C ALA A 17 4.20 29.24 -35.40
N THR A 18 2.98 29.77 -35.39
CA THR A 18 2.13 29.86 -34.21
C THR A 18 1.76 28.43 -33.82
N GLY A 19 2.71 27.75 -33.19
CA GLY A 19 2.47 26.56 -32.41
C GLY A 19 1.54 26.94 -31.27
N ALA A 20 0.24 26.84 -31.53
CA ALA A 20 -0.78 26.86 -30.51
C ALA A 20 -0.45 25.72 -29.53
N ARG A 21 0.27 26.06 -28.45
CA ARG A 21 0.41 25.18 -27.29
C ARG A 21 -1.01 24.87 -26.86
N GLN A 22 -1.44 23.62 -27.07
CA GLN A 22 -2.69 23.13 -26.52
C GLN A 22 -2.69 23.44 -25.02
N PRO A 23 -3.77 24.00 -24.47
CA PRO A 23 -3.87 24.19 -23.03
C PRO A 23 -3.73 22.82 -22.38
N VAL A 24 -2.68 22.65 -21.57
CA VAL A 24 -2.49 21.45 -20.75
C VAL A 24 -3.75 21.32 -19.90
N GLU A 25 -4.54 20.27 -20.13
CA GLU A 25 -5.66 19.94 -19.26
C GLU A 25 -5.08 19.61 -17.89
N HIS A 26 -5.18 20.58 -16.98
CA HIS A 26 -4.72 20.42 -15.62
C HIS A 26 -5.62 19.39 -14.94
N ILE A 27 -5.03 18.34 -14.38
CA ILE A 27 -5.74 17.37 -13.51
C ILE A 27 -6.21 18.04 -12.19
N GLY A 28 -5.87 19.32 -12.01
CA GLY A 28 -6.37 20.17 -10.94
C GLY A 28 -5.52 20.08 -9.67
N ASP A 29 -5.86 20.95 -8.73
CA ASP A 29 -5.20 21.20 -7.45
C ASP A 29 -5.19 19.97 -6.52
N GLY A 30 -4.34 19.00 -6.83
CA GLY A 30 -4.29 17.75 -6.09
C GLY A 30 -3.77 17.88 -4.66
N GLU A 31 -3.96 16.82 -3.87
CA GLU A 31 -3.64 16.81 -2.44
C GLU A 31 -2.16 17.08 -2.16
N ALA A 32 -1.28 16.57 -3.02
CA ALA A 32 0.16 16.73 -2.85
C ALA A 32 0.57 18.18 -3.11
N GLY A 33 0.00 18.77 -4.15
CA GLY A 33 0.24 20.16 -4.41
C GLY A 33 -0.27 21.10 -3.29
N HIS A 34 -1.43 20.80 -2.67
CA HIS A 34 -1.92 21.55 -1.51
C HIS A 34 -0.99 21.39 -0.31
N ALA A 35 -0.36 20.21 -0.17
CA ALA A 35 0.66 20.00 0.84
C ALA A 35 1.93 20.81 0.58
N VAL A 36 2.36 20.96 -0.68
CA VAL A 36 3.48 21.83 -1.08
C VAL A 36 3.17 23.29 -0.78
N LEU A 37 1.99 23.76 -1.17
CA LEU A 37 1.51 25.12 -0.88
C LEU A 37 1.51 25.38 0.63
N ALA A 38 0.89 24.49 1.42
CA ALA A 38 0.83 24.62 2.87
C ALA A 38 2.22 24.60 3.53
N TYR A 39 3.15 23.81 3.00
CA TYR A 39 4.53 23.76 3.47
C TYR A 39 5.27 25.08 3.25
N LEU A 40 5.23 25.58 2.02
CA LEU A 40 5.85 26.87 1.67
C LEU A 40 5.25 27.99 2.53
N TRP A 41 3.93 28.06 2.65
CA TRP A 41 3.30 29.08 3.49
C TRP A 41 3.69 29.00 4.95
N ARG A 42 3.85 27.81 5.54
CA ARG A 42 4.35 27.68 6.92
C ARG A 42 5.79 28.17 7.07
N GLY A 43 6.63 27.96 6.05
CA GLY A 43 8.00 28.48 6.01
C GLY A 43 8.05 30.00 5.83
N PHE A 44 7.14 30.56 5.05
CA PHE A 44 7.08 31.99 4.69
C PHE A 44 6.09 32.83 5.52
N ALA A 45 5.33 32.23 6.44
CA ALA A 45 4.36 32.91 7.31
C ALA A 45 4.95 34.04 8.18
N ARG A 46 6.28 34.17 8.24
CA ARG A 46 6.95 35.35 8.81
C ARG A 46 6.77 36.64 7.98
N TYR A 47 6.22 36.57 6.76
CA TYR A 47 6.17 37.70 5.82
C TYR A 47 4.79 38.01 5.20
N GLY A 48 3.68 37.38 5.62
CA GLY A 48 2.37 37.55 4.97
C GLY A 48 1.26 38.08 5.88
N SER A 49 0.80 39.30 5.61
CA SER A 49 -0.42 39.92 6.19
C SER A 49 -1.68 39.18 5.71
N GLY A 50 -2.67 39.06 6.59
CA GLY A 50 -3.90 38.32 6.35
C GLY A 50 -4.71 38.84 5.15
N GLY A 51 -5.15 37.91 4.31
CA GLY A 51 -6.10 38.18 3.24
C GLY A 51 -5.67 37.64 1.89
N MET A 52 -5.62 36.32 1.73
CA MET A 52 -5.72 35.72 0.40
C MET A 52 -6.46 34.38 0.50
N HIS A 53 -7.47 34.21 -0.35
CA HIS A 53 -8.24 33.00 -0.51
C HIS A 53 -7.96 32.40 -1.89
N GLU A 54 -7.99 31.07 -1.89
CA GLU A 54 -8.00 30.16 -3.03
C GLU A 54 -6.69 29.94 -3.81
N SER A 55 -6.60 28.71 -4.29
CA SER A 55 -5.43 28.00 -4.77
C SER A 55 -4.95 28.55 -6.10
N ASP A 56 -3.69 28.97 -6.14
CA ASP A 56 -2.98 29.20 -7.39
C ASP A 56 -1.57 28.63 -7.28
N TYR A 57 -1.35 27.44 -7.83
CA TYR A 57 -0.02 26.87 -8.03
C TYR A 57 0.91 27.79 -8.83
N ARG A 58 0.30 28.69 -9.63
CA ARG A 58 0.98 29.77 -10.34
C ARG A 58 1.64 30.80 -9.42
N LEU A 59 1.22 30.90 -8.16
CA LEU A 59 1.89 31.73 -7.15
C LEU A 59 3.17 31.06 -6.61
N ILE A 60 3.30 29.74 -6.77
CA ILE A 60 4.49 28.99 -6.33
C ILE A 60 5.54 28.95 -7.45
N MET A 61 5.15 28.42 -8.61
CA MET A 61 6.03 28.17 -9.75
C MET A 61 5.22 28.24 -11.06
N ASP A 62 5.87 28.71 -12.13
CA ASP A 62 5.33 28.62 -13.50
C ASP A 62 5.48 27.20 -14.08
N ASP A 63 4.87 26.96 -15.25
CA ASP A 63 4.85 25.63 -15.86
C ASP A 63 6.26 25.14 -16.27
N ASP A 64 7.15 26.04 -16.68
CA ASP A 64 8.54 25.70 -17.04
C ASP A 64 9.34 25.28 -15.80
N GLN A 65 9.11 25.95 -14.67
CA GLN A 65 9.66 25.58 -13.37
C GLN A 65 9.12 24.24 -12.88
N TRP A 66 7.82 23.97 -13.01
CA TRP A 66 7.23 22.67 -12.68
C TRP A 66 7.79 21.54 -13.54
N MET A 67 7.99 21.77 -14.84
CA MET A 67 8.66 20.81 -15.72
C MET A 67 10.10 20.54 -15.27
N MET A 68 10.85 21.57 -14.92
CA MET A 68 12.22 21.42 -14.42
C MET A 68 12.28 20.62 -13.10
N VAL A 69 11.36 20.91 -12.18
CA VAL A 69 11.23 20.18 -10.90
C VAL A 69 10.87 18.71 -11.16
N ARG A 70 9.89 18.44 -12.02
CA ARG A 70 9.53 17.08 -12.44
C ARG A 70 10.76 16.35 -12.98
N ASP A 71 11.45 16.92 -13.96
CA ASP A 71 12.57 16.26 -14.65
C ASP A 71 13.76 16.01 -13.72
N LEU A 72 14.02 16.93 -12.79
CA LEU A 72 15.08 16.78 -11.80
C LEU A 72 14.73 15.69 -10.79
N LEU A 73 13.52 15.74 -10.22
CA LEU A 73 13.09 14.81 -9.18
C LEU A 73 12.83 13.40 -9.74
N GLN A 74 12.31 13.28 -10.95
CA GLN A 74 12.12 11.99 -11.61
C GLN A 74 13.46 11.27 -11.78
N ARG A 75 14.49 11.97 -12.28
CA ARG A 75 15.85 11.42 -12.36
C ARG A 75 16.44 11.13 -10.99
N TYR A 76 16.29 12.06 -10.04
CA TYR A 76 16.82 11.88 -8.69
C TYR A 76 16.17 10.71 -7.94
N LEU A 77 14.89 10.42 -8.18
CA LEU A 77 14.15 9.33 -7.55
C LEU A 77 14.12 8.05 -8.41
N ALA A 78 14.76 8.06 -9.58
CA ALA A 78 14.73 6.99 -10.58
C ALA A 78 13.30 6.58 -10.98
N MET A 79 12.39 7.55 -11.09
CA MET A 79 10.96 7.35 -11.32
C MET A 79 10.56 7.18 -12.80
N ASP A 80 11.54 6.94 -13.67
CA ASP A 80 11.30 6.54 -15.07
C ASP A 80 10.70 5.13 -15.17
N ASP A 81 11.09 4.25 -14.24
CA ASP A 81 10.59 2.87 -14.12
C ASP A 81 10.34 2.51 -12.64
N LEU A 82 9.30 1.71 -12.38
CA LEU A 82 8.92 1.33 -11.02
C LEU A 82 9.98 0.45 -10.33
N ASP A 83 10.61 -0.48 -11.06
CA ASP A 83 11.63 -1.37 -10.52
C ASP A 83 12.90 -0.58 -10.17
N ASP A 84 13.30 0.34 -11.05
CA ASP A 84 14.46 1.22 -10.82
C ASP A 84 14.23 2.15 -9.62
N ALA A 85 13.03 2.72 -9.48
CA ALA A 85 12.66 3.51 -8.30
C ALA A 85 12.75 2.69 -7.02
N VAL A 86 12.15 1.49 -7.00
CA VAL A 86 12.18 0.59 -5.83
C VAL A 86 13.62 0.18 -5.49
N ARG A 87 14.45 -0.10 -6.51
CA ARG A 87 15.87 -0.41 -6.34
C ARG A 87 16.64 0.76 -5.76
N ALA A 88 16.43 1.97 -6.26
CA ALA A 88 17.08 3.17 -5.74
C ALA A 88 16.70 3.45 -4.27
N ILE A 89 15.43 3.22 -3.90
CA ILE A 89 14.99 3.34 -2.50
C ILE A 89 15.69 2.27 -1.65
N ARG A 90 15.72 1.00 -2.10
CA ARG A 90 16.43 -0.08 -1.42
C ARG A 90 17.89 0.26 -1.18
N ASP A 91 18.59 0.70 -2.21
CA ASP A 91 20.03 0.98 -2.12
C ASP A 91 20.31 2.12 -1.14
N ARG A 92 19.45 3.15 -1.12
CA ARG A 92 19.53 4.25 -0.14
C ARG A 92 19.27 3.79 1.29
N GLU A 93 18.25 2.97 1.52
CA GLU A 93 17.97 2.46 2.87
C GLU A 93 19.05 1.49 3.35
N MET A 94 19.59 0.65 2.47
CA MET A 94 20.72 -0.23 2.79
C MET A 94 21.98 0.57 3.14
N GLN A 95 22.27 1.65 2.39
CA GLN A 95 23.37 2.55 2.70
C GLN A 95 23.15 3.23 4.07
N ARG A 96 21.94 3.73 4.34
CA ARG A 96 21.60 4.31 5.65
C ARG A 96 21.78 3.32 6.79
N LEU A 97 21.35 2.08 6.62
CA LEU A 97 21.53 1.04 7.62
C LEU A 97 23.03 0.77 7.86
N ALA A 98 23.84 0.74 6.81
CA ALA A 98 25.30 0.62 6.92
C ALA A 98 25.92 1.82 7.65
N ASP A 99 25.52 3.05 7.32
CA ASP A 99 26.05 4.28 7.93
C ASP A 99 25.59 4.43 9.39
N SER A 100 24.36 4.03 9.71
CA SER A 100 23.79 4.11 11.07
C SER A 100 24.49 3.18 12.06
N SER A 101 25.20 2.15 11.57
CA SER A 101 26.03 1.29 12.41
C SER A 101 27.35 1.93 12.87
N GLN A 102 27.65 3.16 12.42
CA GLN A 102 28.94 3.82 12.66
C GLN A 102 28.90 5.03 13.61
N THR A 103 27.73 5.51 14.05
CA THR A 103 27.67 6.72 14.89
C THR A 103 26.45 6.77 15.80
N ASP A 104 26.68 6.72 17.13
CA ASP A 104 25.76 7.22 18.16
C ASP A 104 25.78 8.75 18.11
N THR A 105 25.04 9.36 17.18
CA THR A 105 24.79 10.80 17.21
C THR A 105 23.32 11.02 17.51
N GLU A 106 23.04 11.82 18.54
CA GLU A 106 21.67 12.17 18.92
C GLU A 106 20.91 12.71 17.69
N PRO A 107 19.66 12.27 17.46
CA PRO A 107 18.90 12.73 16.32
C PRO A 107 18.56 14.22 16.51
N GLU A 108 19.14 15.07 15.67
CA GLU A 108 18.70 16.47 15.56
C GLU A 108 17.20 16.51 15.28
N PRO A 109 16.46 17.47 15.86
CA PRO A 109 15.04 17.61 15.59
C PRO A 109 14.84 17.86 14.10
N THR A 110 14.20 16.90 13.41
CA THR A 110 13.95 17.00 11.98
C THR A 110 13.12 18.26 11.73
N PRO A 111 13.60 19.22 10.92
CA PRO A 111 12.80 20.40 10.61
C PRO A 111 11.45 19.96 10.01
N PRO A 112 10.38 20.77 10.14
CA PRO A 112 9.15 20.46 9.44
C PRO A 112 9.50 20.32 7.97
N GLY A 113 9.29 19.12 7.43
CA GLY A 113 9.48 18.80 6.02
C GLY A 113 8.13 18.60 5.35
N LEU A 114 8.13 18.63 4.01
CA LEU A 114 6.99 18.15 3.23
C LEU A 114 6.60 16.73 3.70
N PRO A 115 5.30 16.37 3.72
CA PRO A 115 4.90 14.97 3.81
C PRO A 115 5.73 14.18 2.79
N GLN A 116 6.34 13.07 3.18
CA GLN A 116 7.21 12.25 2.32
C GLN A 116 8.39 12.99 1.60
N GLY A 117 8.69 14.25 1.94
CA GLY A 117 9.80 15.02 1.37
C GLY A 117 9.67 15.27 -0.13
N TRP A 118 10.73 14.94 -0.88
CA TRP A 118 10.81 15.12 -2.34
C TRP A 118 9.74 14.37 -3.14
N TRP A 119 9.17 13.30 -2.56
CA TRP A 119 8.13 12.51 -3.20
C TRP A 119 6.82 13.28 -3.37
N THR A 120 6.40 14.04 -2.35
CA THR A 120 5.20 14.88 -2.45
C THR A 120 5.41 16.06 -3.39
N LEU A 121 6.63 16.58 -3.51
CA LEU A 121 6.92 17.61 -4.52
C LEU A 121 6.85 17.05 -5.94
N LEU A 122 7.31 15.81 -6.16
CA LEU A 122 7.18 15.13 -7.44
C LEU A 122 5.71 14.78 -7.77
N GLU A 123 4.94 14.29 -6.79
CA GLU A 123 3.49 14.06 -6.96
C GLU A 123 2.78 15.36 -7.36
N ALA A 124 3.07 16.47 -6.67
CA ALA A 124 2.52 17.79 -7.01
C ALA A 124 2.90 18.24 -8.42
N ALA A 125 4.13 17.98 -8.86
CA ALA A 125 4.56 18.32 -10.21
C ALA A 125 3.81 17.51 -11.28
N TYR A 126 3.58 16.21 -11.04
CA TYR A 126 2.76 15.40 -11.93
C TYR A 126 1.29 15.83 -11.96
N GLU A 127 0.68 16.12 -10.79
CA GLU A 127 -0.68 16.67 -10.68
C GLU A 127 -0.81 17.97 -11.49
N ARG A 128 0.16 18.88 -11.31
CA ARG A 128 0.17 20.20 -11.97
C ARG A 128 0.29 20.12 -13.49
N LEU A 129 1.16 19.24 -13.96
CA LEU A 129 1.46 19.07 -15.40
C LEU A 129 0.48 18.14 -16.12
N GLY A 130 -0.48 17.54 -15.40
CA GLY A 130 -1.41 16.57 -15.98
C GLY A 130 -0.73 15.27 -16.41
N ASP A 131 0.39 14.91 -15.77
CA ASP A 131 1.17 13.71 -16.11
C ASP A 131 0.57 12.46 -15.43
N GLU A 132 -0.48 11.92 -16.04
CA GLU A 132 -1.17 10.71 -15.53
C GLU A 132 -0.23 9.52 -15.38
N GLU A 133 0.69 9.35 -16.32
CA GLU A 133 1.62 8.23 -16.30
C GLU A 133 2.64 8.36 -15.15
N GLY A 134 3.14 9.57 -14.92
CA GLY A 134 3.93 9.90 -13.72
C GLY A 134 3.18 9.64 -12.42
N LEU A 135 1.89 10.02 -12.35
CA LEU A 135 1.02 9.75 -11.21
C LEU A 135 0.78 8.25 -10.99
N ARG A 136 0.58 7.46 -12.05
CA ARG A 136 0.47 6.00 -11.96
C ARG A 136 1.73 5.39 -11.36
N ARG A 137 2.90 5.78 -11.88
CA ARG A 137 4.20 5.29 -11.37
C ARG A 137 4.40 5.63 -9.89
N ILE A 138 4.15 6.87 -9.47
CA ILE A 138 4.39 7.27 -8.08
C ILE A 138 3.42 6.58 -7.10
N TYR A 139 2.15 6.37 -7.47
CA TYR A 139 1.22 5.62 -6.63
C TYR A 139 1.55 4.13 -6.54
N MET A 140 1.95 3.50 -7.66
CA MET A 140 2.48 2.13 -7.61
C MET A 140 3.69 2.03 -6.67
N CYS A 141 4.61 3.01 -6.73
CA CYS A 141 5.76 3.06 -5.85
C CYS A 141 5.36 3.20 -4.37
N TYR A 142 4.39 4.07 -4.06
CA TYR A 142 3.88 4.22 -2.69
C TYR A 142 3.23 2.95 -2.15
N ILE A 143 2.46 2.24 -2.97
CA ILE A 143 1.81 0.98 -2.60
C ILE A 143 2.86 -0.10 -2.33
N VAL A 144 3.83 -0.28 -3.23
CA VAL A 144 4.88 -1.31 -3.12
C VAL A 144 5.86 -1.04 -1.98
N THR A 145 6.15 0.23 -1.69
CA THR A 145 7.10 0.62 -0.64
C THR A 145 6.45 1.00 0.69
N ASN A 146 5.13 0.92 0.77
CA ASN A 146 4.32 1.35 1.91
C ASN A 146 4.62 2.79 2.37
N ARG A 147 4.93 3.67 1.42
CA ARG A 147 5.12 5.11 1.67
C ARG A 147 3.75 5.78 1.73
N LEU A 148 3.14 5.69 2.90
CA LEU A 148 1.85 6.31 3.17
C LEU A 148 2.00 7.81 3.48
N PRO A 149 1.00 8.65 3.17
CA PRO A 149 1.01 10.03 3.60
C PRO A 149 0.99 10.02 5.13
N ARG A 150 1.91 10.76 5.77
CA ARG A 150 1.80 10.98 7.23
C ARG A 150 0.48 11.70 7.46
N PRO A 151 -0.43 11.19 8.30
CA PRO A 151 -1.67 11.90 8.55
C PRO A 151 -1.34 13.27 9.13
N ARG A 152 -1.99 14.30 8.58
CA ARG A 152 -1.94 15.65 9.13
C ARG A 152 -2.41 15.54 10.58
N LYS A 153 -1.51 15.77 11.56
CA LYS A 153 -1.92 15.95 12.94
C LYS A 153 -2.96 17.06 12.97
N SER A 154 -4.23 16.72 13.21
CA SER A 154 -5.16 17.70 13.78
C SER A 154 -4.61 18.05 15.16
N PRO A 155 -4.45 19.34 15.51
CA PRO A 155 -4.01 19.75 16.84
C PRO A 155 -4.93 19.29 17.99
N GLU A 156 -6.11 18.74 17.68
CA GLU A 156 -7.12 18.34 18.66
C GLU A 156 -7.21 16.81 18.89
N ALA A 157 -6.40 16.01 18.19
CA ALA A 157 -6.41 14.55 18.35
C ALA A 157 -5.57 14.11 19.57
N THR A 158 -6.10 14.37 20.75
CA THR A 158 -5.65 13.75 22.00
C THR A 158 -5.96 12.24 21.95
N GLY A 159 -4.92 11.41 21.83
CA GLY A 159 -4.93 10.06 22.42
C GLY A 159 -5.50 8.87 21.62
N LEU A 160 -5.78 8.96 20.32
CA LEU A 160 -6.10 7.79 19.48
C LEU A 160 -5.19 7.77 18.24
N GLY A 161 -4.50 6.65 18.05
CA GLY A 161 -3.49 6.46 17.02
C GLY A 161 -3.97 6.90 15.63
N LEU A 162 -3.09 7.63 14.92
CA LEU A 162 -3.30 8.06 13.55
C LEU A 162 -3.66 6.84 12.66
N VAL A 163 -4.94 6.68 12.30
CA VAL A 163 -5.37 5.63 11.37
C VAL A 163 -5.02 6.10 9.96
N ILE A 164 -3.94 5.55 9.42
CA ILE A 164 -3.61 5.72 8.01
C ILE A 164 -4.55 4.81 7.21
N ASP A 165 -5.31 5.37 6.26
CA ASP A 165 -6.11 4.56 5.33
C ASP A 165 -5.20 3.81 4.34
N PRO A 166 -5.03 2.48 4.46
CA PRO A 166 -4.15 1.72 3.59
C PRO A 166 -4.64 1.69 2.13
N MET A 167 -5.94 1.92 1.92
CA MET A 167 -6.58 1.93 0.60
C MET A 167 -6.45 3.25 -0.14
N HIS A 168 -5.91 4.31 0.48
CA HIS A 168 -5.88 5.65 -0.11
C HIS A 168 -5.23 5.65 -1.51
N TYR A 169 -3.98 5.22 -1.63
CA TYR A 169 -3.29 5.18 -2.92
C TYR A 169 -3.79 4.07 -3.85
N VAL A 170 -4.31 2.96 -3.30
CA VAL A 170 -4.95 1.90 -4.12
C VAL A 170 -6.17 2.46 -4.84
N ARG A 171 -7.00 3.26 -4.17
CA ARG A 171 -8.17 3.91 -4.78
C ARG A 171 -7.77 4.98 -5.78
N LYS A 172 -6.82 5.86 -5.45
CA LYS A 172 -6.31 6.87 -6.40
C LYS A 172 -5.78 6.21 -7.68
N LEU A 173 -4.91 5.21 -7.52
CA LEU A 173 -4.36 4.48 -8.67
C LEU A 173 -5.45 3.76 -9.46
N LYS A 174 -6.37 3.04 -8.82
CA LYS A 174 -7.44 2.32 -9.53
C LYS A 174 -8.33 3.25 -10.38
N THR A 175 -8.66 4.43 -9.85
CA THR A 175 -9.41 5.45 -10.61
C THR A 175 -8.59 5.96 -11.79
N LEU A 176 -7.31 6.26 -11.59
CA LEU A 176 -6.43 6.82 -12.60
C LEU A 176 -6.08 5.80 -13.71
N SER A 177 -5.82 4.55 -13.35
CA SER A 177 -5.42 3.50 -14.29
C SER A 177 -6.54 3.11 -15.25
N GLY A 178 -7.80 3.22 -14.84
CA GLY A 178 -8.95 2.82 -15.64
C GLY A 178 -8.79 1.40 -16.20
N GLU A 179 -8.76 1.29 -17.53
CA GLU A 179 -8.60 0.01 -18.25
C GLU A 179 -7.22 -0.65 -18.01
N HIS A 180 -6.19 0.14 -17.71
CA HIS A 180 -4.84 -0.35 -17.47
C HIS A 180 -4.63 -0.92 -16.05
N TRP A 181 -5.66 -0.88 -15.19
CA TRP A 181 -5.56 -1.35 -13.80
C TRP A 181 -4.97 -2.75 -13.67
N SER A 182 -5.40 -3.69 -14.54
CA SER A 182 -4.90 -5.07 -14.52
C SER A 182 -3.40 -5.19 -14.86
N GLU A 183 -2.86 -4.27 -15.66
CA GLU A 183 -1.44 -4.20 -15.98
C GLU A 183 -0.65 -3.62 -14.82
N ASP A 184 -1.15 -2.55 -14.20
CA ASP A 184 -0.53 -1.92 -13.03
C ASP A 184 -0.45 -2.88 -11.85
N VAL A 185 -1.52 -3.63 -11.59
CA VAL A 185 -1.53 -4.70 -10.57
C VAL A 185 -0.45 -5.75 -10.86
N ARG A 186 -0.35 -6.23 -12.10
CA ARG A 186 0.70 -7.20 -12.49
C ARG A 186 2.09 -6.61 -12.33
N CYS A 187 2.28 -5.34 -12.68
CA CYS A 187 3.53 -4.61 -12.51
C CYS A 187 3.93 -4.54 -11.03
N MET A 188 3.05 -4.06 -10.15
CA MET A 188 3.28 -3.97 -8.71
C MET A 188 3.60 -5.33 -8.09
N VAL A 189 2.84 -6.39 -8.43
CA VAL A 189 3.10 -7.74 -7.93
C VAL A 189 4.47 -8.25 -8.37
N ARG A 190 4.85 -8.04 -9.64
CA ARG A 190 6.15 -8.45 -10.18
C ARG A 190 7.31 -7.74 -9.47
N VAL A 191 7.23 -6.41 -9.33
CA VAL A 191 8.27 -5.61 -8.68
C VAL A 191 8.38 -5.97 -7.20
N HIS A 192 7.25 -6.07 -6.50
CA HIS A 192 7.23 -6.52 -5.10
C HIS A 192 7.89 -7.89 -4.95
N GLN A 193 7.54 -8.86 -5.80
CA GLN A 193 8.13 -10.21 -5.78
C GLN A 193 9.61 -10.26 -6.15
N ARG A 194 10.19 -9.22 -6.76
CA ARG A 194 11.64 -9.14 -6.96
C ARG A 194 12.37 -8.71 -5.69
N HIS A 195 11.70 -7.89 -4.89
CA HIS A 195 12.31 -7.15 -3.78
C HIS A 195 11.80 -7.54 -2.38
N TYR A 196 10.77 -8.39 -2.27
CA TYR A 196 10.10 -8.72 -1.02
C TYR A 196 10.99 -9.30 0.09
N ARG A 197 12.16 -9.84 -0.24
CA ARG A 197 13.14 -10.37 0.73
C ARG A 197 14.12 -9.31 1.23
N ASP A 198 14.14 -8.13 0.63
CA ASP A 198 15.09 -7.10 1.01
C ASP A 198 14.76 -6.57 2.42
N PRO A 199 15.76 -6.33 3.30
CA PRO A 199 15.55 -5.86 4.67
C PRO A 199 14.76 -4.56 4.78
N MET A 200 14.81 -3.70 3.75
CA MET A 200 13.99 -2.49 3.67
C MET A 200 12.48 -2.77 3.84
N PHE A 201 12.04 -3.96 3.46
CA PHE A 201 10.65 -4.37 3.54
C PHE A 201 10.33 -5.20 4.78
N ALA A 202 11.12 -5.09 5.85
CA ALA A 202 10.95 -5.91 7.05
C ALA A 202 9.61 -5.66 7.78
N GLY A 203 8.98 -4.49 7.57
CA GLY A 203 7.68 -4.17 8.16
C GLY A 203 6.46 -4.60 7.33
N TRP A 204 5.28 -4.45 7.94
CA TRP A 204 4.01 -4.63 7.26
C TRP A 204 3.81 -3.56 6.20
N GLN A 205 3.30 -3.97 5.05
CA GLN A 205 3.06 -3.10 3.91
C GLN A 205 1.57 -2.96 3.71
N LEU A 206 0.95 -2.15 4.57
CA LEU A 206 -0.49 -2.04 4.68
C LEU A 206 -1.17 -1.72 3.33
N SER A 207 -0.59 -0.84 2.51
CA SER A 207 -1.15 -0.57 1.18
C SER A 207 -1.03 -1.74 0.21
N TYR A 208 0.08 -2.47 0.25
CA TYR A 208 0.25 -3.67 -0.57
C TYR A 208 -0.69 -4.79 -0.10
N GLU A 209 -0.84 -4.99 1.21
CA GLU A 209 -1.82 -5.92 1.79
C GLU A 209 -3.25 -5.54 1.41
N ALA A 210 -3.56 -4.25 1.37
CA ALA A 210 -4.86 -3.76 0.94
C ALA A 210 -5.12 -4.05 -0.54
N LEU A 211 -4.11 -3.84 -1.40
CA LEU A 211 -4.14 -4.23 -2.82
C LEU A 211 -4.39 -5.73 -2.99
N LEU A 212 -3.62 -6.57 -2.29
CA LEU A 212 -3.75 -8.03 -2.36
C LEU A 212 -5.17 -8.50 -1.99
N ARG A 213 -5.77 -7.88 -0.97
CA ARG A 213 -7.12 -8.17 -0.53
C ARG A 213 -8.18 -7.67 -1.50
N SER A 214 -8.06 -6.43 -1.98
CA SER A 214 -9.06 -5.84 -2.88
C SER A 214 -9.14 -6.56 -4.22
N GLU A 215 -7.99 -7.03 -4.73
CA GLU A 215 -7.88 -7.72 -6.02
C GLU A 215 -7.85 -9.26 -5.88
N ARG A 216 -8.06 -9.80 -4.67
CA ARG A 216 -8.17 -11.24 -4.41
C ARG A 216 -6.97 -12.05 -4.96
N LEU A 217 -5.77 -11.52 -4.76
CA LEU A 217 -4.54 -12.05 -5.36
C LEU A 217 -3.92 -13.17 -4.51
N SER A 218 -4.59 -14.32 -4.45
CA SER A 218 -4.26 -15.44 -3.56
C SER A 218 -2.78 -15.88 -3.60
N ASP A 219 -2.21 -16.11 -4.79
CA ASP A 219 -0.82 -16.59 -4.93
C ASP A 219 0.23 -15.54 -4.52
N ALA A 220 -0.08 -14.25 -4.71
CA ALA A 220 0.79 -13.16 -4.30
C ALA A 220 0.68 -12.91 -2.80
N ALA A 221 -0.53 -12.97 -2.24
CA ALA A 221 -0.80 -12.91 -0.82
C ALA A 221 -0.10 -14.05 -0.05
N TRP A 222 -0.16 -15.28 -0.57
CA TRP A 222 0.54 -16.40 0.03
C TRP A 222 2.05 -16.19 0.08
N ARG A 223 2.66 -15.78 -1.04
CA ARG A 223 4.10 -15.50 -1.11
C ARG A 223 4.50 -14.36 -0.17
N TYR A 224 3.68 -13.32 -0.06
CA TYR A 224 3.87 -12.23 0.89
C TYR A 224 3.88 -12.74 2.34
N CYS A 225 2.81 -13.43 2.75
CA CYS A 225 2.64 -13.95 4.11
C CYS A 225 3.76 -14.93 4.50
N ARG A 226 4.10 -15.89 3.62
CA ARG A 226 5.19 -16.86 3.90
C ARG A 226 6.51 -16.22 4.30
N VAL A 227 6.77 -15.02 3.81
CA VAL A 227 8.04 -14.34 4.02
C VAL A 227 7.97 -13.46 5.23
N ARG A 228 6.86 -12.73 5.38
CA ARG A 228 6.64 -11.85 6.54
C ARG A 228 6.40 -12.62 7.84
N CYS A 229 5.89 -13.85 7.76
CA CYS A 229 5.74 -14.72 8.92
C CYS A 229 7.06 -15.42 9.34
N LEU A 230 8.19 -15.19 8.65
CA LEU A 230 9.48 -15.72 9.10
C LEU A 230 9.95 -14.97 10.34
N SER A 231 10.55 -15.68 11.29
CA SER A 231 11.01 -15.15 12.59
C SER A 231 11.96 -13.95 12.50
N ARG A 232 12.65 -13.77 11.37
CA ARG A 232 13.52 -12.61 11.12
C ARG A 232 12.76 -11.30 10.81
N TYR A 233 11.46 -11.36 10.55
CA TYR A 233 10.63 -10.22 10.17
C TYR A 233 9.42 -9.98 11.09
N ALA A 234 8.95 -11.02 11.78
CA ALA A 234 7.80 -10.92 12.67
C ALA A 234 8.00 -11.82 13.89
N SER A 235 7.50 -11.36 15.02
CA SER A 235 7.19 -12.23 16.16
C SER A 235 6.10 -13.25 15.78
N ALA A 236 5.97 -14.32 16.57
CA ALA A 236 4.92 -15.33 16.36
C ALA A 236 3.52 -14.69 16.36
N ASP A 237 3.27 -13.75 17.26
CA ASP A 237 1.99 -13.04 17.37
C ASP A 237 1.69 -12.17 16.14
N GLU A 238 2.70 -11.44 15.63
CA GLU A 238 2.56 -10.65 14.40
C GLU A 238 2.34 -11.54 13.17
N ALA A 239 3.01 -12.69 13.11
CA ALA A 239 2.83 -13.65 12.02
C ALA A 239 1.41 -14.24 12.01
N VAL A 240 0.87 -14.59 13.19
CA VAL A 240 -0.52 -15.06 13.35
C VAL A 240 -1.51 -13.95 13.01
N GLY A 241 -1.25 -12.72 13.45
CA GLY A 241 -2.07 -11.55 13.13
C GLY A 241 -2.17 -11.32 11.62
N LEU A 242 -1.04 -11.26 10.92
CA LEU A 242 -1.00 -11.11 9.47
C LEU A 242 -1.72 -12.25 8.75
N MET A 243 -1.45 -13.51 9.13
CA MET A 243 -2.08 -14.66 8.50
C MET A 243 -3.60 -14.65 8.72
N SER A 244 -4.05 -14.28 9.92
CA SER A 244 -5.47 -14.16 10.23
C SER A 244 -6.14 -13.08 9.37
N THR A 245 -5.50 -11.93 9.16
CA THR A 245 -6.02 -10.84 8.32
C THR A 245 -6.06 -11.21 6.83
N MET A 246 -5.09 -12.00 6.36
CA MET A 246 -4.98 -12.38 4.94
C MET A 246 -5.69 -13.69 4.61
N PHE A 247 -6.22 -14.41 5.62
CA PHE A 247 -6.79 -15.75 5.49
C PHE A 247 -7.78 -15.87 4.33
N ASP A 248 -8.77 -14.97 4.25
CA ASP A 248 -9.85 -15.05 3.27
C ASP A 248 -9.37 -14.99 1.80
N VAL A 249 -8.21 -14.38 1.56
CA VAL A 249 -7.62 -14.26 0.22
C VAL A 249 -6.65 -15.41 -0.05
N VAL A 250 -5.86 -15.80 0.95
CA VAL A 250 -4.89 -16.89 0.81
C VAL A 250 -5.60 -18.24 0.69
N ALA A 251 -6.67 -18.46 1.44
CA ALA A 251 -7.42 -19.71 1.45
C ALA A 251 -8.11 -20.04 0.10
N GLU A 252 -8.26 -19.07 -0.81
CA GLU A 252 -8.83 -19.32 -2.14
C GLU A 252 -8.03 -20.34 -2.97
N ARG A 253 -6.71 -20.44 -2.74
CA ARG A 253 -5.82 -21.40 -3.42
C ARG A 253 -4.88 -22.18 -2.50
N HIS A 254 -4.64 -21.70 -1.28
CA HIS A 254 -3.67 -22.27 -0.33
C HIS A 254 -4.31 -22.58 1.02
N ALA A 255 -5.59 -23.02 1.02
CA ALA A 255 -6.35 -23.29 2.24
C ALA A 255 -5.65 -24.31 3.16
N GLU A 256 -5.14 -25.40 2.58
CA GLU A 256 -4.50 -26.47 3.34
C GLU A 256 -3.24 -25.96 4.05
N GLU A 257 -2.37 -25.24 3.33
CA GLU A 257 -1.14 -24.71 3.88
C GLU A 257 -1.38 -23.66 4.98
N VAL A 258 -2.39 -22.82 4.82
CA VAL A 258 -2.77 -21.83 5.83
C VAL A 258 -3.38 -22.51 7.06
N CYS A 259 -4.26 -23.49 6.87
CA CYS A 259 -4.84 -24.25 7.98
C CYS A 259 -3.73 -24.96 8.76
N ASN A 260 -2.76 -25.58 8.07
CA ASN A 260 -1.60 -26.18 8.73
C ASN A 260 -0.86 -25.17 9.60
N LEU A 261 -0.53 -23.99 9.07
CA LEU A 261 0.21 -22.96 9.79
C LEU A 261 -0.56 -22.44 11.02
N LEU A 262 -1.86 -22.17 10.86
CA LEU A 262 -2.70 -21.68 11.94
C LEU A 262 -2.93 -22.75 13.02
N LEU A 263 -3.17 -24.00 12.65
CA LEU A 263 -3.35 -25.09 13.62
C LEU A 263 -2.04 -25.45 14.31
N ASP A 264 -0.90 -25.41 13.61
CA ASP A 264 0.42 -25.66 14.22
C ASP A 264 0.75 -24.61 15.29
N SER A 265 0.33 -23.35 15.14
CA SER A 265 0.49 -22.35 16.20
C SER A 265 -0.28 -22.66 17.49
N LEU A 266 -1.32 -23.50 17.43
CA LEU A 266 -2.05 -23.98 18.61
C LEU A 266 -1.36 -25.18 19.28
N ARG A 267 -0.31 -25.74 18.67
CA ARG A 267 0.45 -26.85 19.25
C ARG A 267 1.59 -26.40 20.16
N ASP A 268 2.00 -25.15 20.04
CA ASP A 268 2.98 -24.56 20.94
C ASP A 268 2.32 -24.25 22.30
N ALA A 269 2.58 -25.10 23.29
CA ALA A 269 2.00 -24.97 24.62
C ALA A 269 2.45 -23.68 25.35
N ASP A 270 3.60 -23.13 24.96
CA ASP A 270 4.18 -21.91 25.51
C ASP A 270 3.72 -20.66 24.74
N SER A 271 2.90 -20.83 23.70
CA SER A 271 2.33 -19.72 22.94
C SER A 271 1.54 -18.78 23.87
N PRO A 272 1.68 -17.45 23.71
CA PRO A 272 0.91 -16.48 24.47
C PRO A 272 -0.61 -16.60 24.23
N MET A 273 -1.05 -17.28 23.17
CA MET A 273 -2.47 -17.63 22.96
C MET A 273 -2.98 -18.69 23.94
N LEU A 274 -2.09 -19.54 24.46
CA LEU A 274 -2.44 -20.73 25.24
C LEU A 274 -2.03 -20.67 26.71
N CYS A 275 -1.23 -19.68 27.11
CA CYS A 275 -0.75 -19.53 28.49
C CYS A 275 -1.84 -19.13 29.51
N GLU A 276 -2.87 -18.38 29.10
CA GLU A 276 -3.88 -17.79 30.00
C GLU A 276 -5.32 -18.14 29.60
N ASP A 277 -6.20 -18.37 30.58
CA ASP A 277 -7.64 -18.62 30.37
C ASP A 277 -8.47 -17.33 30.31
N SER A 278 -7.92 -16.27 29.72
CA SER A 278 -8.64 -15.01 29.51
C SER A 278 -9.67 -15.17 28.39
N PRO A 279 -10.80 -14.44 28.45
CA PRO A 279 -11.83 -14.51 27.42
C PRO A 279 -11.28 -14.11 26.03
N GLU A 280 -10.39 -13.12 25.97
CA GLU A 280 -9.77 -12.66 24.72
C GLU A 280 -8.90 -13.76 24.09
N ARG A 281 -8.12 -14.48 24.89
CA ARG A 281 -7.27 -15.58 24.41
C ARG A 281 -8.11 -16.77 23.98
N VAL A 282 -9.17 -17.10 24.72
CA VAL A 282 -10.13 -18.15 24.31
C VAL A 282 -10.79 -17.79 22.99
N GLU A 283 -11.22 -16.54 22.81
CA GLU A 283 -11.81 -16.07 21.56
C GLU A 283 -10.83 -16.20 20.38
N GLN A 284 -9.56 -15.84 20.58
CA GLN A 284 -8.52 -15.99 19.56
C GLN A 284 -8.34 -17.46 19.12
N VAL A 285 -8.27 -18.40 20.05
CA VAL A 285 -8.16 -19.84 19.75
C VAL A 285 -9.38 -20.34 18.98
N ILE A 286 -10.57 -19.99 19.45
CA ILE A 286 -11.83 -20.41 18.80
C ILE A 286 -11.98 -19.77 17.41
N ALA A 287 -11.54 -18.53 17.23
CA ALA A 287 -11.56 -17.85 15.94
C ALA A 287 -10.67 -18.57 14.91
N VAL A 288 -9.48 -19.02 15.32
CA VAL A 288 -8.59 -19.83 14.46
C VAL A 288 -9.27 -21.14 14.05
N LEU A 289 -9.82 -21.88 15.02
CA LEU A 289 -10.49 -23.17 14.75
C LEU A 289 -11.70 -22.99 13.83
N ARG A 290 -12.52 -21.95 14.05
CA ARG A 290 -13.67 -21.62 13.18
C ARG A 290 -13.25 -21.27 11.75
N LYS A 291 -12.12 -20.58 11.56
CA LYS A 291 -11.59 -20.25 10.22
C LYS A 291 -11.17 -21.50 9.46
N CYS A 292 -10.55 -22.46 10.13
CA CYS A 292 -10.06 -23.69 9.50
C CYS A 292 -11.17 -24.72 9.26
N LEU A 293 -12.26 -24.67 10.03
CA LEU A 293 -13.34 -25.66 10.01
C LEU A 293 -13.93 -25.95 8.61
N PRO A 294 -14.18 -24.96 7.73
CA PRO A 294 -14.74 -25.22 6.40
C PRO A 294 -13.78 -25.97 5.45
N TYR A 295 -12.48 -25.99 5.77
CA TYR A 295 -11.43 -26.51 4.89
C TYR A 295 -10.85 -27.83 5.39
N ASP A 296 -10.75 -28.03 6.70
CA ASP A 296 -10.17 -29.24 7.30
C ASP A 296 -10.88 -29.57 8.63
N ALA A 297 -12.12 -30.05 8.54
CA ALA A 297 -12.96 -30.33 9.70
C ALA A 297 -12.39 -31.43 10.60
N ASP A 298 -11.82 -32.49 10.01
CA ASP A 298 -11.26 -33.62 10.75
C ASP A 298 -10.08 -33.18 11.61
N ARG A 299 -9.16 -32.38 11.06
CA ARG A 299 -8.05 -31.84 11.87
C ARG A 299 -8.51 -30.86 12.91
N VAL A 300 -9.48 -29.99 12.60
CA VAL A 300 -10.04 -29.07 13.60
C VAL A 300 -10.66 -29.85 14.76
N HIS A 301 -11.36 -30.96 14.48
CA HIS A 301 -11.89 -31.84 15.52
C HIS A 301 -10.79 -32.45 16.38
N ALA A 302 -9.78 -33.06 15.76
CA ALA A 302 -8.64 -33.64 16.48
C ALA A 302 -7.93 -32.60 17.36
N GLU A 303 -7.79 -31.37 16.87
CA GLU A 303 -7.15 -30.28 17.60
C GLU A 303 -8.02 -29.79 18.77
N CYS A 304 -9.35 -29.74 18.60
CA CYS A 304 -10.29 -29.43 19.68
C CYS A 304 -10.23 -30.47 20.81
N GLU A 305 -10.23 -31.76 20.47
CA GLU A 305 -10.13 -32.84 21.46
C GLU A 305 -8.79 -32.79 22.21
N ARG A 306 -7.69 -32.56 21.48
CA ARG A 306 -6.35 -32.39 22.06
C ARG A 306 -6.32 -31.24 23.07
N LEU A 307 -6.78 -30.05 22.66
CA LEU A 307 -6.80 -28.86 23.52
C LEU A 307 -7.70 -29.06 24.75
N HIS A 308 -8.86 -29.68 24.58
CA HIS A 308 -9.78 -30.00 25.68
C HIS A 308 -9.15 -30.96 26.71
N GLY A 309 -8.47 -32.00 26.23
CA GLY A 309 -7.79 -32.99 27.06
C GLY A 309 -6.56 -32.43 27.80
N MET A 310 -5.81 -31.54 27.13
CA MET A 310 -4.57 -30.97 27.65
C MET A 310 -4.82 -29.88 28.69
N TYR A 311 -5.74 -28.95 28.44
CA TYR A 311 -5.98 -27.79 29.31
C TYR A 311 -7.13 -27.99 30.30
N ARG A 312 -7.05 -29.04 31.14
CA ARG A 312 -8.12 -29.44 32.07
C ARG A 312 -8.59 -28.34 33.03
N ARG A 313 -7.70 -27.42 33.41
CA ARG A 313 -7.94 -26.34 34.38
C ARG A 313 -8.48 -25.05 33.73
N ARG A 314 -8.45 -24.95 32.40
CA ARG A 314 -8.96 -23.81 31.63
C ARG A 314 -10.44 -23.98 31.34
N ARG A 315 -11.29 -23.58 32.29
CA ARG A 315 -12.74 -23.82 32.21
C ARG A 315 -13.38 -23.07 31.05
N GLN A 316 -12.94 -21.83 30.77
CA GLN A 316 -13.53 -21.03 29.69
C GLN A 316 -13.20 -21.62 28.32
N LEU A 317 -11.92 -21.97 28.09
CA LEU A 317 -11.50 -22.65 26.87
C LEU A 317 -12.28 -23.95 26.65
N ARG A 318 -12.42 -24.78 27.68
CA ARG A 318 -13.13 -26.07 27.56
C ARG A 318 -14.61 -25.89 27.23
N SER A 319 -15.30 -24.98 27.91
CA SER A 319 -16.70 -24.69 27.58
C SER A 319 -16.86 -24.18 26.15
N ALA A 320 -15.92 -23.36 25.66
CA ALA A 320 -15.96 -22.83 24.30
C ALA A 320 -15.65 -23.91 23.25
N LEU A 321 -14.70 -24.82 23.52
CA LEU A 321 -14.41 -25.97 22.67
C LEU A 321 -15.58 -26.96 22.64
N GLU A 322 -16.20 -27.24 23.79
CA GLU A 322 -17.41 -28.08 23.88
C GLU A 322 -18.57 -27.46 23.10
N ALA A 323 -18.76 -26.14 23.16
CA ALA A 323 -19.77 -25.46 22.34
C ALA A 323 -19.46 -25.55 20.84
N LEU A 324 -18.18 -25.45 20.44
CA LEU A 324 -17.76 -25.59 19.05
C LEU A 324 -18.00 -27.01 18.54
N MET A 325 -17.61 -28.03 19.30
CA MET A 325 -17.82 -29.45 18.97
C MET A 325 -19.31 -29.84 19.02
N GLY A 326 -20.06 -29.32 20.00
CA GLY A 326 -21.50 -29.56 20.15
C GLY A 326 -22.31 -28.98 18.98
N GLY A 327 -21.86 -27.86 18.41
CA GLY A 327 -22.43 -27.28 17.19
C GLY A 327 -22.31 -28.15 15.94
N TRP A 328 -21.47 -29.19 15.95
CA TRP A 328 -21.29 -30.11 14.81
C TRP A 328 -22.34 -31.23 14.75
N THR A 329 -23.10 -31.44 15.84
CA THR A 329 -24.15 -32.48 15.90
C THR A 329 -25.50 -32.03 15.32
N GLN A 330 -25.62 -30.78 14.86
CA GLN A 330 -26.73 -30.35 14.02
C GLN A 330 -26.35 -30.48 12.55
N PRO A 331 -27.19 -31.11 11.69
CA PRO A 331 -26.92 -31.21 10.28
C PRO A 331 -26.91 -29.79 9.69
N MET A 332 -25.72 -29.26 9.42
CA MET A 332 -25.58 -28.08 8.58
C MET A 332 -26.17 -28.44 7.22
N GLY A 333 -27.15 -27.61 6.79
CA GLY A 333 -27.75 -27.70 5.47
C GLY A 333 -26.68 -27.67 4.36
N PRO A 334 -27.07 -27.99 3.11
CA PRO A 334 -26.13 -28.27 2.04
C PRO A 334 -25.09 -27.13 1.90
N PRO A 335 -23.84 -27.48 1.55
CA PRO A 335 -22.78 -26.51 1.41
C PRO A 335 -23.24 -25.42 0.45
N VAL A 336 -23.01 -24.16 0.84
CA VAL A 336 -23.12 -23.02 -0.07
C VAL A 336 -22.23 -23.36 -1.25
N THR A 337 -22.88 -23.67 -2.37
CA THR A 337 -22.26 -23.98 -3.65
C THR A 337 -21.20 -22.93 -3.95
N CYS A 338 -19.94 -23.34 -3.85
CA CYS A 338 -18.85 -22.65 -4.54
C CYS A 338 -19.26 -22.53 -6.01
N MET A 339 -19.35 -21.29 -6.48
CA MET A 339 -19.62 -20.94 -7.87
C MET A 339 -18.68 -21.69 -8.82
N PRO A 340 -19.13 -22.00 -10.05
CA PRO A 340 -18.48 -22.96 -10.92
C PRO A 340 -17.11 -22.49 -11.38
N ARG A 341 -16.18 -23.45 -11.46
CA ARG A 341 -14.93 -23.35 -12.22
C ARG A 341 -15.25 -22.86 -13.63
N HIS A 342 -14.96 -21.61 -13.93
CA HIS A 342 -14.83 -21.16 -15.31
C HIS A 342 -13.47 -21.65 -15.84
N ASP A 343 -13.52 -22.78 -16.55
CA ASP A 343 -12.49 -23.19 -17.48
C ASP A 343 -12.34 -22.10 -18.55
N TYR A 344 -11.37 -21.21 -18.38
CA TYR A 344 -10.84 -20.43 -19.49
C TYR A 344 -10.00 -21.36 -20.36
N ARG A 345 -10.65 -22.05 -21.29
CA ARG A 345 -9.96 -22.57 -22.48
C ARG A 345 -9.49 -21.39 -23.32
N LEU A 346 -8.17 -21.32 -23.48
CA LEU A 346 -7.46 -20.55 -24.48
C LEU A 346 -8.13 -20.66 -25.87
N ARG A 347 -8.38 -19.50 -26.49
CA ARG A 347 -8.27 -19.30 -27.93
C ARG A 347 -7.54 -18.00 -28.19
#